data_AF-A0A2S9AT19-F1
#
_entry.id   AF-A0A2S9AT19-F1
#
_cell.length_a   1.000
_cell.length_b   1.000
_cell.length_c   1.000
_cell.angle_alpha   90.00
_cell.angle_beta   90.00
_cell.angle_gamma   90.00
#
_symmetry.space_group_name_H-M   'P 1'
#
loop_
_entity.id
_entity.type
_entity.pdbx_description
1 polymer ?
#
loop_
_entity_poly.entity_id
_entity_poly.type
_entity_poly.pdbx_seq_one_letter_code
_entity_poly.pdbx_strand_id
1 'polypeptide(L)'
;MSRKPGAIHFELLVTIRNKLTIIYHEISDEATVYRVFEVLNSRGLDVKWIDKLKSQLMALIFEHVEGGTRDEAVGEMQDVWRGIYRSLENSTRIGDEALRFAGAWASDARPNRIPSEADSTALLTLKAGTHLRTIAEVGHELEGVVQANLRLFRDPRLRAVTRIVHARFVAAAILLRKFDKKTEQELLGKWERATFRIYELASRDSRHKVGEYIRLGYEIYRNNLDKDQILSGIQKISKGYSIDEVLKNIDWISSYEGWQNQLRYVLNRYDEHLAKLAGQKLNESQWSKIWEQDPASSIEHIAAQSSGVDWTHHLGNLTMLPPGINSSLKAKPPIEKFEVYRNCGLIATIQVGQQIHDAESWTEEMVLARAQSIEDFIRLEWAD
;
A
#
# COMPACT_ATOMS: atom_id res chain seq x y z
N MET A 1 40.76 11.14 -17.81
CA MET A 1 40.51 11.18 -19.27
C MET A 1 39.05 10.82 -19.51
N SER A 2 38.20 11.82 -19.78
CA SER A 2 36.78 11.60 -20.07
C SER A 2 36.62 11.03 -21.48
N ARG A 3 36.07 9.81 -21.62
CA ARG A 3 35.80 9.21 -22.93
C ARG A 3 34.72 10.05 -23.62
N LYS A 4 35.00 10.51 -24.85
CA LYS A 4 34.06 11.28 -25.67
C LYS A 4 32.74 10.50 -25.82
N PRO A 5 31.56 11.14 -25.69
CA PRO A 5 30.26 10.46 -25.72
C PRO A 5 30.04 9.52 -26.91
N GLY A 6 30.54 9.89 -28.10
CA GLY A 6 30.43 9.06 -29.32
C GLY A 6 31.19 7.73 -29.26
N ALA A 7 32.25 7.63 -28.45
CA ALA A 7 33.01 6.38 -28.29
C ALA A 7 32.23 5.33 -27.48
N ILE A 8 31.42 5.77 -26.52
CA ILE A 8 30.61 4.90 -25.65
C ILE A 8 29.47 4.27 -26.45
N HIS A 9 28.78 5.05 -27.31
CA HIS A 9 27.72 4.52 -28.17
C HIS A 9 28.25 3.52 -29.20
N PHE A 10 29.45 3.76 -29.74
CA PHE A 10 30.09 2.85 -30.68
C PHE A 10 30.50 1.53 -30.00
N GLU A 11 31.10 1.58 -28.80
CA GLU A 11 31.42 0.38 -28.02
C GLU A 11 30.18 -0.44 -27.66
N LEU A 12 29.07 0.23 -27.33
CA LEU A 12 27.79 -0.45 -27.05
C LEU A 12 27.26 -1.16 -28.30
N LEU A 13 27.26 -0.49 -29.46
CA LEU A 13 26.85 -1.10 -30.73
C LEU A 13 27.72 -2.30 -31.10
N VAL A 14 29.05 -2.19 -30.95
CA VAL A 14 29.99 -3.29 -31.19
C VAL A 14 29.71 -4.46 -30.24
N THR A 15 29.41 -4.17 -28.98
CA THR A 15 29.08 -5.21 -27.99
C THR A 15 27.77 -5.90 -28.32
N ILE A 16 26.70 -5.14 -28.61
CA ILE A 16 25.39 -5.70 -28.96
C ILE A 16 25.49 -6.56 -30.22
N ARG A 17 26.21 -6.07 -31.25
CA ARG A 17 26.30 -6.76 -32.54
C ARG A 17 27.20 -8.00 -32.51
N ASN A 18 28.32 -7.93 -31.80
CA ASN A 18 29.40 -8.92 -31.96
C ASN A 18 29.65 -9.77 -30.71
N LYS A 19 29.09 -9.40 -29.55
CA LYS A 19 29.32 -10.10 -28.28
C LYS A 19 28.05 -10.64 -27.63
N LEU A 20 26.86 -10.27 -28.11
CA LEU A 20 25.62 -10.92 -27.71
C LEU A 20 25.26 -12.02 -28.70
N THR A 21 24.99 -13.21 -28.18
CA THR A 21 24.47 -14.33 -28.96
C THR A 21 23.00 -14.51 -28.58
N ILE A 22 22.12 -14.40 -29.57
CA ILE A 22 20.69 -14.68 -29.40
C ILE A 22 20.45 -16.11 -29.83
N ILE A 23 19.94 -16.93 -28.91
CA ILE A 23 19.43 -18.25 -29.25
C ILE A 23 17.97 -18.05 -29.66
N TYR A 24 17.71 -18.17 -30.96
CA TYR A 24 16.36 -18.12 -31.52
C TYR A 24 15.91 -19.55 -31.79
N HIS A 25 14.74 -19.92 -31.27
CA HIS A 25 14.08 -21.18 -31.58
C HIS A 25 12.70 -20.85 -32.11
N GLU A 26 12.49 -21.16 -33.39
CA GLU A 26 11.21 -21.01 -34.06
C GLU A 26 10.35 -22.23 -33.75
N ILE A 27 9.17 -22.01 -33.21
CA ILE A 27 8.19 -23.05 -32.92
C ILE A 27 6.97 -22.74 -33.79
N SER A 28 6.73 -23.58 -34.80
CA SER A 28 5.65 -23.38 -35.77
C SER A 28 4.26 -23.70 -35.21
N ASP A 29 4.19 -24.51 -34.15
CA ASP A 29 2.97 -24.85 -33.44
C ASP A 29 2.85 -24.03 -32.15
N GLU A 30 1.93 -23.07 -32.14
CA GLU A 30 1.72 -22.17 -31.01
C GLU A 30 1.30 -22.92 -29.74
N ALA A 31 0.62 -24.07 -29.86
CA ALA A 31 0.28 -24.92 -28.72
C ALA A 31 1.53 -25.55 -28.07
N THR A 32 2.60 -25.76 -28.84
CA THR A 32 3.88 -26.29 -28.34
C THR A 32 4.76 -25.22 -27.71
N VAL A 33 4.57 -23.93 -28.06
CA VAL A 33 5.31 -22.80 -27.47
C VAL A 33 5.19 -22.80 -25.94
N TYR A 34 3.99 -23.02 -25.40
CA TYR A 34 3.75 -22.94 -23.95
C TYR A 34 4.37 -24.09 -23.17
N ARG A 35 4.29 -25.32 -23.70
CA ARG A 35 4.98 -26.49 -23.12
C ARG A 35 6.49 -26.30 -23.13
N VAL A 36 7.04 -25.78 -24.23
CA VAL A 36 8.47 -25.49 -24.35
C VAL A 36 8.87 -24.35 -23.39
N PHE A 37 8.04 -23.31 -23.26
CA PHE A 37 8.28 -22.23 -22.30
C PHE A 37 8.35 -22.76 -20.86
N GLU A 38 7.40 -23.60 -20.45
CA GLU A 38 7.40 -24.21 -19.11
C GLU A 38 8.66 -25.06 -18.87
N VAL A 39 9.03 -25.92 -19.84
CA VAL A 39 10.21 -26.79 -19.74
C VAL A 39 11.52 -26.01 -19.73
N LEU A 40 11.69 -25.00 -20.61
CA LEU A 40 12.90 -24.18 -20.66
C LEU A 40 13.10 -23.39 -19.38
N ASN A 41 12.01 -22.90 -18.80
CA ASN A 41 12.04 -22.15 -17.57
C ASN A 41 12.26 -23.01 -16.32
N SER A 42 11.85 -24.29 -16.34
CA SER A 42 12.17 -25.25 -15.27
C SER A 42 13.68 -25.53 -15.11
N ARG A 43 14.51 -25.12 -16.08
CA ARG A 43 15.96 -25.38 -16.14
C ARG A 43 16.83 -24.11 -15.89
N GLY A 44 16.22 -22.99 -15.47
CA GLY A 44 16.89 -21.69 -15.25
C GLY A 44 16.35 -20.90 -14.04
N LEU A 45 16.38 -19.55 -14.11
CA LEU A 45 15.80 -18.65 -13.09
C LEU A 45 14.32 -19.01 -12.81
N ASP A 46 13.91 -19.01 -11.54
CA ASP A 46 12.57 -19.43 -11.14
C ASP A 46 11.51 -18.50 -11.75
N VAL A 47 10.63 -19.05 -12.59
CA VAL A 47 9.56 -18.27 -13.22
C VAL A 47 8.51 -17.92 -12.19
N LYS A 48 8.10 -16.65 -12.20
CA LYS A 48 7.08 -16.16 -11.29
C LYS A 48 5.78 -16.91 -11.52
N TRP A 49 5.08 -17.20 -10.43
CA TRP A 49 3.82 -17.93 -10.47
C TRP A 49 2.74 -17.25 -11.31
N ILE A 50 2.74 -15.92 -11.37
CA ILE A 50 1.82 -15.17 -12.23
C ILE A 50 2.05 -15.46 -13.72
N ASP A 51 3.31 -15.64 -14.13
CA ASP A 51 3.68 -16.01 -15.50
C ASP A 51 3.43 -17.50 -15.78
N LYS A 52 3.50 -18.36 -14.75
CA LYS A 52 3.05 -19.76 -14.83
C LYS A 52 1.55 -19.83 -15.07
N LEU A 53 0.75 -19.06 -14.33
CA LEU A 53 -0.69 -18.97 -14.55
C LEU A 53 -1.03 -18.48 -15.96
N LYS A 54 -0.37 -17.42 -16.45
CA LYS A 54 -0.50 -16.98 -17.85
C LYS A 54 -0.33 -18.15 -18.82
N SER A 55 0.76 -18.90 -18.67
CA SER A 55 1.08 -20.01 -19.58
C SER A 55 0.03 -21.11 -19.52
N GLN A 56 -0.50 -21.42 -18.33
CA GLN A 56 -1.57 -22.40 -18.14
C GLN A 56 -2.90 -21.94 -18.77
N LEU A 57 -3.31 -20.68 -18.59
CA LEU A 57 -4.52 -20.16 -19.21
C LEU A 57 -4.41 -20.16 -20.75
N MET A 58 -3.25 -19.79 -21.30
CA MET A 58 -3.02 -19.87 -22.74
C MET A 58 -3.12 -21.32 -23.23
N ALA A 59 -2.49 -22.27 -22.53
CA ALA A 59 -2.58 -23.68 -22.90
C ALA A 59 -4.03 -24.19 -22.92
N LEU A 60 -4.86 -23.82 -21.93
CA LEU A 60 -6.28 -24.18 -21.90
C LEU A 60 -7.05 -23.59 -23.10
N ILE A 61 -6.73 -22.37 -23.53
CA ILE A 61 -7.33 -21.77 -24.75
C ILE A 61 -6.96 -22.59 -25.98
N PHE A 62 -5.68 -22.93 -26.15
CA PHE A 62 -5.22 -23.72 -27.31
C PHE A 62 -5.80 -25.14 -27.33
N GLU A 63 -5.98 -25.75 -26.16
CA GLU A 63 -6.46 -27.12 -26.04
C GLU A 63 -7.98 -27.24 -26.23
N HIS A 64 -8.75 -26.28 -25.70
CA HIS A 64 -10.20 -26.43 -25.58
C HIS A 64 -11.02 -25.46 -26.43
N VAL A 65 -10.41 -24.47 -27.08
CA VAL A 65 -11.12 -23.49 -27.93
C VAL A 65 -10.83 -23.78 -29.40
N GLU A 66 -11.87 -23.77 -30.23
CA GLU A 66 -11.79 -24.07 -31.66
C GLU A 66 -11.44 -22.84 -32.51
N GLY A 67 -10.60 -23.06 -33.53
CA GLY A 67 -10.41 -22.21 -34.72
C GLY A 67 -10.53 -20.70 -34.49
N GLY A 68 -11.41 -20.03 -35.25
CA GLY A 68 -11.53 -18.56 -35.23
C GLY A 68 -11.86 -17.96 -33.86
N THR A 69 -12.55 -18.69 -32.98
CA THR A 69 -12.81 -18.24 -31.60
C THR A 69 -11.55 -18.30 -30.74
N ARG A 70 -10.60 -19.19 -31.06
CA ARG A 70 -9.31 -19.26 -30.38
C ARG A 70 -8.49 -18.01 -30.61
N ASP A 71 -8.42 -17.50 -31.84
CA ASP A 71 -7.61 -16.32 -32.16
C ASP A 71 -8.11 -15.08 -31.41
N GLU A 72 -9.43 -14.90 -31.32
CA GLU A 72 -10.06 -13.85 -30.53
C GLU A 72 -9.75 -14.00 -29.03
N ALA A 73 -9.89 -15.22 -28.49
CA ALA A 73 -9.59 -15.53 -27.09
C ALA A 73 -8.11 -15.29 -26.73
N VAL A 74 -7.20 -15.67 -27.62
CA VAL A 74 -5.76 -15.42 -27.50
C VAL A 74 -5.49 -13.92 -27.49
N GLY A 75 -6.10 -13.16 -28.40
CA GLY A 75 -5.99 -11.70 -28.45
C GLY A 75 -6.46 -11.04 -27.17
N GLU A 76 -7.64 -11.43 -26.67
CA GLU A 76 -8.18 -10.93 -25.40
C GLU A 76 -7.25 -11.24 -24.22
N MET A 77 -6.79 -12.49 -24.09
CA MET A 77 -5.89 -12.89 -23.00
C MET A 77 -4.53 -12.16 -23.09
N GLN A 78 -4.03 -11.90 -24.29
CA GLN A 78 -2.83 -11.09 -24.51
C GLN A 78 -3.04 -9.64 -24.05
N ASP A 79 -4.22 -9.06 -24.30
CA ASP A 79 -4.54 -7.70 -23.86
C ASP A 79 -4.68 -7.60 -22.33
N VAL A 80 -5.33 -8.58 -21.69
CA VAL A 80 -5.38 -8.71 -20.21
C VAL A 80 -3.97 -8.76 -19.62
N TRP A 81 -3.11 -9.63 -20.13
CA TRP A 81 -1.73 -9.73 -19.64
C TRP A 81 -0.92 -8.48 -19.91
N ARG A 82 -1.12 -7.83 -21.06
CA ARG A 82 -0.50 -6.53 -21.35
C ARG A 82 -0.93 -5.49 -20.32
N GLY A 83 -2.21 -5.46 -19.93
CA GLY A 83 -2.73 -4.62 -18.85
C GLY A 83 -2.06 -4.90 -17.51
N ILE A 84 -1.97 -6.18 -17.11
CA ILE A 84 -1.30 -6.61 -15.88
C ILE A 84 0.17 -6.18 -15.87
N TYR A 85 0.95 -6.49 -16.91
CA TYR A 85 2.37 -6.15 -16.95
C TYR A 85 2.62 -4.64 -16.97
N ARG A 86 1.82 -3.87 -17.71
CA ARG A 86 1.90 -2.40 -17.69
C ARG A 86 1.64 -1.83 -16.30
N SER A 87 0.75 -2.47 -15.55
CA SER A 87 0.34 -1.97 -14.23
C SER A 87 1.33 -2.35 -13.13
N LEU A 88 1.90 -3.56 -13.21
CA LEU A 88 2.90 -4.03 -12.26
C LEU A 88 4.27 -3.38 -12.47
N GLU A 89 4.63 -3.02 -13.70
CA GLU A 89 5.98 -2.57 -14.05
C GLU A 89 7.04 -3.52 -13.45
N ASN A 90 7.87 -3.04 -12.52
CA ASN A 90 8.89 -3.84 -11.82
C ASN A 90 8.43 -4.39 -10.44
N SER A 91 7.16 -4.20 -10.08
CA SER A 91 6.63 -4.51 -8.74
C SER A 91 6.21 -5.98 -8.60
N THR A 92 7.19 -6.84 -8.31
CA THR A 92 6.98 -8.28 -8.12
C THR A 92 6.01 -8.60 -6.99
N ARG A 93 6.21 -7.94 -5.84
CA ARG A 93 5.42 -8.15 -4.61
C ARG A 93 3.92 -7.93 -4.80
N ILE A 94 3.52 -6.97 -5.65
CA ILE A 94 2.11 -6.68 -5.89
C ILE A 94 1.48 -7.78 -6.74
N GLY A 95 2.21 -8.30 -7.74
CA GLY A 95 1.78 -9.44 -8.54
C GLY A 95 1.61 -10.71 -7.72
N ASP A 96 2.58 -11.02 -6.86
CA ASP A 96 2.54 -12.20 -5.98
C ASP A 96 1.34 -12.13 -5.02
N GLU A 97 1.09 -10.97 -4.40
CA GLU A 97 -0.06 -10.78 -3.53
C GLU A 97 -1.40 -10.85 -4.28
N ALA A 98 -1.49 -10.22 -5.46
CA ALA A 98 -2.70 -10.24 -6.27
C ALA A 98 -3.06 -11.66 -6.70
N LEU A 99 -2.07 -12.45 -7.12
CA LEU A 99 -2.27 -13.86 -7.44
C LEU A 99 -2.80 -14.64 -6.23
N ARG A 100 -2.23 -14.41 -5.05
CA ARG A 100 -2.65 -15.07 -3.81
C ARG A 100 -4.08 -14.71 -3.40
N PHE A 101 -4.46 -13.45 -3.58
CA PHE A 101 -5.81 -12.98 -3.31
C PHE A 101 -6.82 -13.58 -4.30
N ALA A 102 -6.50 -13.56 -5.60
CA ALA A 102 -7.31 -14.19 -6.64
C ALA A 102 -7.50 -15.69 -6.36
N GLY A 103 -6.45 -16.40 -5.97
CA GLY A 103 -6.53 -17.81 -5.56
C GLY A 103 -7.45 -18.03 -4.36
N ALA A 104 -7.39 -17.16 -3.35
CA ALA A 104 -8.27 -17.23 -2.19
C ALA A 104 -9.76 -17.12 -2.57
N TRP A 105 -10.09 -16.22 -3.50
CA TRP A 105 -11.47 -16.03 -3.99
C TRP A 105 -11.87 -17.03 -5.08
N ALA A 106 -10.92 -17.69 -5.75
CA ALA A 106 -11.21 -18.77 -6.67
C ALA A 106 -11.71 -20.03 -5.94
N SER A 107 -11.25 -20.26 -4.70
CA SER A 107 -11.67 -21.40 -3.88
C SER A 107 -13.17 -21.39 -3.58
N ASP A 108 -13.83 -22.54 -3.73
CA ASP A 108 -15.26 -22.70 -3.41
C ASP A 108 -15.55 -22.75 -1.91
N ALA A 109 -14.58 -23.24 -1.12
CA ALA A 109 -14.65 -23.21 0.33
C ALA A 109 -13.91 -21.98 0.84
N ARG A 110 -14.50 -21.29 1.83
CA ARG A 110 -13.85 -20.18 2.50
C ARG A 110 -12.51 -20.64 3.11
N PRO A 111 -11.38 -20.05 2.70
CA PRO A 111 -10.08 -20.51 3.16
C PRO A 111 -9.79 -20.02 4.59
N ASN A 112 -9.02 -20.81 5.35
CA ASN A 112 -8.54 -20.41 6.69
C ASN A 112 -7.28 -19.54 6.63
N ARG A 113 -6.59 -19.50 5.49
CA ARG A 113 -5.40 -18.69 5.21
C ARG A 113 -5.38 -18.28 3.75
N ILE A 114 -4.77 -17.15 3.43
CA ILE A 114 -4.52 -16.76 2.04
C ILE A 114 -3.51 -17.77 1.44
N PRO A 115 -3.85 -18.45 0.33
CA PRO A 115 -3.03 -19.53 -0.25
C PRO A 115 -1.64 -19.05 -0.67
N SER A 116 -0.74 -20.00 -0.90
CA SER A 116 0.57 -19.72 -1.53
C SER A 116 0.37 -19.37 -3.01
N GLU A 117 1.37 -18.78 -3.66
CA GLU A 117 1.34 -18.50 -5.10
C GLU A 117 1.11 -19.78 -5.92
N ALA A 118 1.71 -20.89 -5.49
CA ALA A 118 1.56 -22.21 -6.11
C ALA A 118 0.11 -22.73 -6.00
N ASP A 119 -0.42 -22.76 -4.77
CA ASP A 119 -1.81 -23.20 -4.53
C ASP A 119 -2.81 -22.29 -5.23
N SER A 120 -2.53 -20.99 -5.29
CA SER A 120 -3.38 -20.00 -5.96
C SER A 120 -3.44 -20.24 -7.46
N THR A 121 -2.28 -20.52 -8.07
CA THR A 121 -2.20 -20.89 -9.48
C THR A 121 -3.02 -22.15 -9.75
N ALA A 122 -2.89 -23.19 -8.91
CA ALA A 122 -3.67 -24.41 -9.04
C ALA A 122 -5.19 -24.17 -8.90
N LEU A 123 -5.61 -23.36 -7.92
CA LEU A 123 -7.03 -23.01 -7.70
C LEU A 123 -7.62 -22.20 -8.87
N LEU A 124 -6.85 -21.25 -9.42
CA LEU A 124 -7.28 -20.44 -10.56
C LEU A 124 -7.37 -21.27 -11.84
N THR A 125 -6.40 -22.16 -12.08
CA THR A 125 -6.44 -23.09 -13.21
C THR A 125 -7.60 -24.08 -13.10
N LEU A 126 -7.90 -24.57 -11.88
CA LEU A 126 -9.08 -25.39 -11.63
C LEU A 126 -10.38 -24.62 -11.92
N LYS A 127 -10.47 -23.36 -11.47
CA LYS A 127 -11.62 -22.48 -11.75
C LYS A 127 -11.78 -22.20 -13.24
N ALA A 128 -10.67 -22.01 -13.97
CA ALA A 128 -10.69 -21.77 -15.40
C ALA A 128 -11.33 -22.94 -16.16
N GLY A 129 -11.05 -24.18 -15.74
CA GLY A 129 -11.65 -25.37 -16.34
C GLY A 129 -11.35 -25.46 -17.84
N THR A 130 -12.34 -25.90 -18.62
CA THR A 130 -12.19 -26.12 -20.07
C THR A 130 -13.03 -25.18 -20.93
N HIS A 131 -13.80 -24.28 -20.31
CA HIS A 131 -14.68 -23.37 -21.04
C HIS A 131 -14.02 -22.01 -21.24
N LEU A 132 -14.09 -21.47 -22.48
CA LEU A 132 -13.52 -20.16 -22.81
C LEU A 132 -13.97 -19.06 -21.83
N ARG A 133 -15.28 -19.03 -21.51
CA ARG A 133 -15.84 -18.04 -20.59
C ARG A 133 -15.13 -18.04 -19.23
N THR A 134 -14.95 -19.21 -18.62
CA THR A 134 -14.33 -19.31 -17.29
C THR A 134 -12.82 -19.07 -17.34
N ILE A 135 -12.15 -19.41 -18.45
CA ILE A 135 -10.74 -19.06 -18.69
C ILE A 135 -10.57 -17.53 -18.78
N ALA A 136 -11.41 -16.85 -19.55
CA ALA A 136 -11.41 -15.39 -19.67
C ALA A 136 -11.76 -14.71 -18.34
N GLU A 137 -12.77 -15.22 -17.62
CA GLU A 137 -13.15 -14.73 -16.28
C GLU A 137 -11.95 -14.75 -15.31
N VAL A 138 -11.15 -15.82 -15.28
CA VAL A 138 -9.96 -15.89 -14.42
C VAL A 138 -8.92 -14.81 -14.77
N GLY A 139 -8.69 -14.56 -16.06
CA GLY A 139 -7.77 -13.50 -16.50
C GLY A 139 -8.22 -12.11 -16.06
N HIS A 140 -9.48 -11.77 -16.34
CA HIS A 140 -10.07 -10.47 -15.98
C HIS A 140 -10.19 -10.25 -14.48
N GLU A 141 -10.54 -11.30 -13.72
CA GLU A 141 -10.55 -11.22 -12.26
C GLU A 141 -9.16 -10.92 -11.71
N LEU A 142 -8.13 -11.63 -12.18
CA LEU A 142 -6.76 -11.37 -11.75
C LEU A 142 -6.32 -9.94 -12.08
N GLU A 143 -6.64 -9.44 -13.27
CA GLU A 143 -6.38 -8.04 -13.63
C GLU A 143 -7.07 -7.08 -12.67
N GLY A 144 -8.35 -7.31 -12.35
CA GLY A 144 -9.10 -6.54 -11.37
C GLY A 144 -8.43 -6.53 -9.99
N VAL A 145 -7.94 -7.69 -9.52
CA VAL A 145 -7.22 -7.80 -8.24
C VAL A 145 -5.90 -7.04 -8.28
N VAL A 146 -5.15 -7.11 -9.38
CA VAL A 146 -3.92 -6.34 -9.59
C VAL A 146 -4.21 -4.84 -9.48
N GLN A 147 -5.26 -4.35 -10.15
CA GLN A 147 -5.64 -2.93 -10.08
C GLN A 147 -6.05 -2.51 -8.67
N ALA A 148 -6.85 -3.34 -7.97
CA ALA A 148 -7.25 -3.07 -6.60
C ALA A 148 -6.04 -2.97 -5.67
N ASN A 149 -5.10 -3.92 -5.75
CA ASN A 149 -3.88 -3.88 -4.94
C ASN A 149 -3.00 -2.68 -5.28
N LEU A 150 -2.82 -2.35 -6.56
CA LEU A 150 -2.06 -1.16 -6.98
C LEU A 150 -2.63 0.12 -6.41
N ARG A 151 -3.96 0.25 -6.40
CA ARG A 151 -4.64 1.40 -5.79
C ARG A 151 -4.32 1.52 -4.30
N LEU A 152 -4.32 0.41 -3.56
CA LEU A 152 -3.95 0.38 -2.14
C LEU A 152 -2.48 0.74 -1.90
N PHE A 153 -1.58 0.32 -2.78
CA PHE A 153 -0.14 0.59 -2.64
C PHE A 153 0.28 2.00 -3.09
N ARG A 154 -0.39 2.56 -4.09
CA ARG A 154 -0.11 3.90 -4.62
C ARG A 154 -0.68 5.01 -3.75
N ASP A 155 -1.74 4.73 -3.01
CA ASP A 155 -2.30 5.65 -2.03
C ASP A 155 -1.42 5.66 -0.76
N PRO A 156 -0.66 6.74 -0.46
CA PRO A 156 0.24 6.75 0.70
C PRO A 156 -0.49 6.62 2.04
N ARG A 157 -1.73 7.12 2.11
CA ARG A 157 -2.58 7.06 3.29
C ARG A 157 -2.99 5.63 3.56
N LEU A 158 -3.50 4.94 2.55
CA LEU A 158 -3.84 3.52 2.69
C LEU A 158 -2.56 2.70 2.92
N ARG A 159 -1.45 3.02 2.24
CA ARG A 159 -0.17 2.31 2.39
C ARG A 159 0.31 2.24 3.84
N ALA A 160 0.12 3.30 4.62
CA ALA A 160 0.53 3.34 6.03
C ALA A 160 -0.18 2.25 6.87
N VAL A 161 -1.48 2.04 6.67
CA VAL A 161 -2.29 1.03 7.38
C VAL A 161 -2.27 -0.35 6.74
N THR A 162 -1.77 -0.45 5.51
CA THR A 162 -1.86 -1.69 4.73
C THR A 162 -0.77 -2.69 5.03
N ARG A 163 0.21 -2.50 5.94
CA ARG A 163 1.33 -3.46 6.11
C ARG A 163 0.88 -4.90 6.36
N ILE A 164 -0.33 -5.07 6.87
CA ILE A 164 -0.97 -6.33 7.20
C ILE A 164 -1.69 -6.94 5.98
N VAL A 165 -1.21 -8.10 5.51
CA VAL A 165 -1.70 -8.80 4.29
C VAL A 165 -3.21 -9.06 4.35
N HIS A 166 -3.72 -9.62 5.45
CA HIS A 166 -5.15 -9.93 5.55
C HIS A 166 -6.03 -8.68 5.69
N ALA A 167 -5.49 -7.57 6.18
CA ALA A 167 -6.20 -6.29 6.12
C ALA A 167 -6.31 -5.80 4.67
N ARG A 168 -5.23 -5.89 3.88
CA ARG A 168 -5.25 -5.60 2.43
C ARG A 168 -6.26 -6.48 1.69
N PHE A 169 -6.40 -7.75 2.07
CA PHE A 169 -7.37 -8.66 1.48
C PHE A 169 -8.81 -8.14 1.61
N VAL A 170 -9.19 -7.60 2.78
CA VAL A 170 -10.50 -6.96 2.98
C VAL A 170 -10.65 -5.69 2.13
N ALA A 171 -9.64 -4.82 2.13
CA ALA A 171 -9.70 -3.58 1.35
C ALA A 171 -9.78 -3.85 -0.16
N ALA A 172 -9.02 -4.83 -0.67
CA ALA A 172 -9.09 -5.26 -2.06
C ALA A 172 -10.48 -5.83 -2.38
N ALA A 173 -11.08 -6.63 -1.49
CA ALA A 173 -12.45 -7.09 -1.65
C ALA A 173 -13.45 -5.93 -1.77
N ILE A 174 -13.33 -4.90 -0.93
CA ILE A 174 -14.18 -3.69 -1.00
C ILE A 174 -14.03 -2.97 -2.34
N LEU A 175 -12.79 -2.79 -2.81
CA LEU A 175 -12.49 -2.14 -4.10
C LEU A 175 -13.07 -2.92 -5.29
N LEU A 176 -12.99 -4.25 -5.26
CA LEU A 176 -13.49 -5.13 -6.31
C LEU A 176 -15.01 -5.09 -6.43
N ARG A 177 -15.73 -4.67 -5.38
CA ARG A 177 -17.18 -4.52 -5.40
C ARG A 177 -17.67 -3.30 -6.16
N LYS A 178 -16.77 -2.37 -6.53
CA LYS A 178 -17.09 -1.20 -7.36
C LYS A 178 -18.28 -0.39 -6.84
N PHE A 179 -18.36 -0.21 -5.52
CA PHE A 179 -19.35 0.65 -4.89
C PHE A 179 -19.25 2.09 -5.42
N ASP A 180 -20.31 2.88 -5.24
CA ASP A 180 -20.23 4.32 -5.50
C ASP A 180 -19.16 4.97 -4.59
N LYS A 181 -18.61 6.09 -5.04
CA LYS A 181 -17.48 6.76 -4.39
C LYS A 181 -17.73 7.06 -2.91
N LYS A 182 -18.95 7.42 -2.52
CA LYS A 182 -19.28 7.76 -1.13
C LYS A 182 -19.27 6.50 -0.26
N THR A 183 -19.93 5.44 -0.73
CA THR A 183 -19.95 4.15 -0.02
C THR A 183 -18.56 3.54 0.10
N GLU A 184 -17.78 3.58 -0.99
CA GLU A 184 -16.40 3.08 -0.98
C GLU A 184 -15.52 3.83 0.04
N GLN A 185 -15.59 5.17 0.06
CA GLN A 185 -14.87 6.00 1.02
C GLN A 185 -15.27 5.69 2.47
N GLU A 186 -16.55 5.46 2.73
CA GLU A 186 -17.05 5.12 4.05
C GLU A 186 -16.55 3.74 4.52
N LEU A 187 -16.61 2.74 3.64
CA LEU A 187 -16.15 1.38 3.93
C LEU A 187 -14.64 1.33 4.14
N LEU A 188 -13.85 1.94 3.23
CA LEU A 188 -12.40 2.00 3.36
C LEU A 188 -11.98 2.84 4.57
N GLY A 189 -12.68 3.94 4.87
CA GLY A 189 -12.40 4.76 6.05
C GLY A 189 -12.72 4.03 7.37
N LYS A 190 -13.77 3.20 7.42
CA LYS A 190 -14.05 2.35 8.59
C LYS A 190 -12.99 1.26 8.74
N TRP A 191 -12.62 0.60 7.64
CA TRP A 191 -11.57 -0.41 7.60
C TRP A 191 -10.20 0.14 8.03
N GLU A 192 -9.82 1.32 7.50
CA GLU A 192 -8.57 2.02 7.81
C GLU A 192 -8.46 2.30 9.30
N ARG A 193 -9.50 2.90 9.89
CA ARG A 193 -9.52 3.24 11.32
C ARG A 193 -9.49 2.00 12.21
N ALA A 194 -10.27 0.97 11.88
CA ALA A 194 -10.24 -0.30 12.61
C ALA A 194 -8.86 -0.96 12.56
N THR A 195 -8.24 -1.02 11.38
CA THR A 195 -6.93 -1.63 11.17
C THR A 195 -5.83 -0.85 11.90
N PHE A 196 -5.82 0.48 11.79
CA PHE A 196 -4.84 1.33 12.49
C PHE A 196 -4.92 1.17 14.01
N ARG A 197 -6.14 1.14 14.58
CA ARG A 197 -6.31 0.92 16.02
C ARG A 197 -5.73 -0.40 16.49
N ILE A 198 -6.00 -1.49 15.77
CA ILE A 198 -5.58 -2.83 16.17
C ILE A 198 -4.06 -2.99 16.06
N TYR A 199 -3.48 -2.65 14.91
CA TYR A 199 -2.09 -3.01 14.62
C TYR A 199 -1.09 -1.91 14.99
N GLU A 200 -1.48 -0.64 14.86
CA GLU A 200 -0.53 0.48 15.01
C GLU A 200 -0.64 1.15 16.38
N LEU A 201 -1.85 1.41 16.88
CA LEU A 201 -2.04 2.01 18.21
C LEU A 201 -1.99 0.96 19.33
N ALA A 202 -2.65 -0.18 19.15
CA ALA A 202 -2.63 -1.28 20.14
C ALA A 202 -1.47 -2.26 19.93
N SER A 203 -0.53 -1.96 19.02
CA SER A 203 0.72 -2.69 18.78
C SER A 203 0.56 -4.21 18.62
N ARG A 204 -0.54 -4.66 18.00
CA ARG A 204 -0.76 -6.09 17.76
C ARG A 204 0.07 -6.56 16.58
N ASP A 205 0.57 -7.79 16.68
CA ASP A 205 1.35 -8.39 15.59
C ASP A 205 0.45 -8.93 14.46
N SER A 206 1.07 -9.20 13.31
CA SER A 206 0.39 -9.62 12.07
C SER A 206 -0.30 -10.99 12.15
N ARG A 207 -0.16 -11.75 13.24
CA ARG A 207 -0.90 -13.00 13.49
C ARG A 207 -2.24 -12.75 14.18
N HIS A 208 -2.48 -11.53 14.66
CA HIS A 208 -3.74 -11.18 15.31
C HIS A 208 -4.88 -10.99 14.28
N LYS A 209 -6.10 -11.43 14.61
CA LYS A 209 -7.32 -11.36 13.77
C LYS A 209 -7.24 -11.90 12.34
N VAL A 210 -6.23 -12.71 12.00
CA VAL A 210 -6.01 -13.21 10.63
C VAL A 210 -7.27 -13.89 10.08
N GLY A 211 -7.87 -14.80 10.85
CA GLY A 211 -9.05 -15.55 10.43
C GLY A 211 -10.29 -14.67 10.26
N GLU A 212 -10.49 -13.67 11.11
CA GLU A 212 -11.63 -12.75 11.02
C GLU A 212 -11.54 -11.84 9.78
N TYR A 213 -10.36 -11.29 9.47
CA TYR A 213 -10.17 -10.51 8.25
C TYR A 213 -10.30 -11.38 6.98
N ILE A 214 -9.69 -12.56 6.95
CA ILE A 214 -9.81 -13.47 5.79
C ILE A 214 -11.27 -13.86 5.57
N ARG A 215 -11.99 -14.18 6.65
CA ARG A 215 -13.42 -14.49 6.57
C ARG A 215 -14.21 -13.35 5.94
N LEU A 216 -14.05 -12.14 6.47
CA LEU A 216 -14.76 -10.97 5.98
C LEU A 216 -14.41 -10.67 4.51
N GLY A 217 -13.12 -10.65 4.16
CA GLY A 217 -12.66 -10.37 2.79
C GLY A 217 -13.15 -11.40 1.77
N TYR A 218 -13.24 -12.67 2.17
CA TYR A 218 -13.82 -13.71 1.33
C TYR A 218 -15.32 -13.50 1.13
N GLU A 219 -16.08 -13.24 2.21
CA GLU A 219 -17.52 -13.03 2.15
C GLU A 219 -17.89 -11.77 1.36
N ILE A 220 -17.13 -10.67 1.51
CA ILE A 220 -17.34 -9.43 0.74
C ILE A 220 -17.38 -9.71 -0.76
N TYR A 221 -16.40 -10.48 -1.25
CA TYR A 221 -16.23 -10.76 -2.67
C TYR A 221 -17.17 -11.88 -3.13
N ARG A 222 -17.16 -13.04 -2.47
CA ARG A 222 -17.92 -14.22 -2.92
C ARG A 222 -19.41 -14.17 -2.64
N ASN A 223 -19.82 -13.54 -1.55
CA ASN A 223 -21.24 -13.48 -1.16
C ASN A 223 -21.88 -12.12 -1.46
N ASN A 224 -21.15 -11.22 -2.12
CA ASN A 224 -21.65 -9.89 -2.50
C ASN A 224 -22.26 -9.10 -1.32
N LEU A 225 -21.63 -9.13 -0.14
CA LEU A 225 -22.14 -8.44 1.04
C LEU A 225 -22.52 -6.97 0.77
N ASP A 226 -23.65 -6.52 1.31
CA ASP A 226 -24.03 -5.11 1.23
C ASP A 226 -23.18 -4.23 2.16
N LYS A 227 -23.33 -2.91 2.03
CA LYS A 227 -22.62 -1.93 2.84
C LYS A 227 -22.72 -2.20 4.35
N ASP A 228 -23.92 -2.47 4.85
CA ASP A 228 -24.17 -2.59 6.30
C ASP A 228 -23.58 -3.88 6.87
N GLN A 229 -23.65 -4.97 6.10
CA GLN A 229 -22.99 -6.23 6.42
C GLN A 229 -21.47 -6.06 6.52
N ILE A 230 -20.87 -5.29 5.61
CA ILE A 230 -19.42 -5.01 5.62
C ILE A 230 -19.05 -4.16 6.84
N LEU A 231 -19.79 -3.09 7.11
CA LEU A 231 -19.56 -2.24 8.29
C LEU A 231 -19.66 -3.04 9.60
N SER A 232 -20.70 -3.88 9.72
CA SER A 232 -20.88 -4.79 10.85
C SER A 232 -19.72 -5.80 10.98
N GLY A 233 -19.24 -6.33 9.86
CA GLY A 233 -18.06 -7.20 9.81
C GLY A 233 -16.80 -6.52 10.33
N ILE A 234 -16.52 -5.29 9.89
CA ILE A 234 -15.37 -4.49 10.34
C ILE A 234 -15.50 -4.18 11.84
N GLN A 235 -16.69 -3.80 12.31
CA GLN A 235 -16.95 -3.52 13.72
C GLN A 235 -16.72 -4.75 14.61
N LYS A 236 -17.11 -5.94 14.15
CA LYS A 236 -16.84 -7.21 14.85
C LYS A 236 -15.33 -7.48 14.96
N ILE A 237 -14.56 -7.17 13.92
CA ILE A 237 -13.09 -7.32 13.94
C ILE A 237 -12.46 -6.39 14.98
N SER A 238 -12.91 -5.15 15.07
CA SER A 238 -12.37 -4.15 16.02
C SER A 238 -12.94 -4.23 17.44
N LYS A 239 -13.81 -5.20 17.75
CA LYS A 239 -14.34 -5.37 19.10
C LYS A 239 -13.20 -5.62 20.10
N GLY A 240 -13.20 -4.86 21.20
CA GLY A 240 -12.14 -4.89 22.23
C GLY A 240 -10.94 -3.99 21.92
N TYR A 241 -11.07 -3.12 20.91
CA TYR A 241 -10.08 -2.11 20.54
C TYR A 241 -10.74 -0.72 20.45
N SER A 242 -11.61 -0.40 21.43
CA SER A 242 -12.16 0.94 21.51
C SER A 242 -11.03 1.95 21.70
N ILE A 243 -11.16 3.15 21.13
CA ILE A 243 -10.05 4.11 21.14
C ILE A 243 -9.63 4.48 22.56
N ASP A 244 -10.60 4.62 23.48
CA ASP A 244 -10.32 4.92 24.88
C ASP A 244 -9.59 3.78 25.61
N GLU A 245 -9.86 2.52 25.27
CA GLU A 245 -9.10 1.38 25.83
C GLU A 245 -7.69 1.32 25.27
N VAL A 246 -7.52 1.65 23.99
CA VAL A 246 -6.22 1.66 23.33
C VAL A 246 -5.33 2.78 23.90
N LEU A 247 -5.87 4.00 24.00
CA LEU A 247 -5.14 5.17 24.49
C LEU A 247 -4.67 5.03 25.95
N LYS A 248 -5.39 4.29 26.80
CA LYS A 248 -4.96 4.00 28.20
C LYS A 248 -3.59 3.32 28.31
N ASN A 249 -3.13 2.67 27.24
CA ASN A 249 -1.89 1.91 27.22
C ASN A 249 -0.80 2.60 26.38
N ILE A 250 -1.02 3.83 25.94
CA ILE A 250 -0.05 4.60 25.16
C ILE A 250 0.59 5.66 26.06
N ASP A 251 1.91 5.70 26.01
CA ASP A 251 2.71 6.78 26.59
C ASP A 251 3.34 7.58 25.46
N TRP A 252 3.05 8.87 25.42
CA TRP A 252 3.53 9.78 24.38
C TRP A 252 4.97 10.25 24.58
N ILE A 253 5.63 9.89 25.69
CA ILE A 253 7.01 10.28 26.00
C ILE A 253 8.00 9.86 24.91
N SER A 254 7.87 8.65 24.35
CA SER A 254 8.74 8.15 23.28
C SER A 254 7.96 7.86 22.01
N SER A 255 7.54 8.93 21.33
CA SER A 255 6.72 8.86 20.11
C SER A 255 7.54 8.82 18.82
N TYR A 256 8.88 8.89 18.91
CA TYR A 256 9.75 8.89 17.73
C TYR A 256 10.36 7.50 17.45
N GLU A 257 10.99 6.88 18.45
CA GLU A 257 11.77 5.66 18.21
C GLU A 257 10.86 4.45 17.93
N GLY A 258 11.07 3.81 16.78
CA GLY A 258 10.29 2.62 16.39
C GLY A 258 8.85 2.90 15.93
N TRP A 259 8.40 4.15 16.00
CA TRP A 259 7.03 4.56 15.66
C TRP A 259 6.96 5.65 14.58
N GLN A 260 8.07 5.92 13.87
CA GLN A 260 8.16 7.04 12.93
C GLN A 260 7.12 7.00 11.79
N ASN A 261 6.81 5.81 11.26
CA ASN A 261 5.83 5.68 10.18
C ASN A 261 4.41 5.98 10.65
N GLN A 262 4.08 5.51 11.85
CA GLN A 262 2.79 5.71 12.50
C GLN A 262 2.64 7.16 12.95
N LEU A 263 3.70 7.75 13.50
CA LEU A 263 3.75 9.17 13.83
C LEU A 263 3.51 10.04 12.60
N ARG A 264 4.21 9.76 11.49
CA ARG A 264 4.02 10.48 10.23
C ARG A 264 2.56 10.40 9.75
N TYR A 265 1.96 9.22 9.86
CA TYR A 265 0.55 9.04 9.55
C TYR A 265 -0.36 9.85 10.48
N VAL A 266 -0.18 9.77 11.80
CA VAL A 266 -0.97 10.53 12.78
C VAL A 266 -0.87 12.03 12.56
N LEU A 267 0.34 12.56 12.35
CA LEU A 267 0.56 13.99 12.11
C LEU A 267 -0.03 14.43 10.76
N ASN A 268 -0.05 13.56 9.75
CA ASN A 268 -0.76 13.82 8.50
C ASN A 268 -2.27 13.92 8.70
N ARG A 269 -2.87 12.97 9.43
CA ARG A 269 -4.31 12.98 9.74
C ARG A 269 -4.68 14.17 10.62
N TYR A 270 -3.79 14.60 11.50
CA TYR A 270 -3.98 15.80 12.31
C TYR A 270 -3.98 17.07 11.44
N ASP A 271 -3.05 17.17 10.47
CA ASP A 271 -3.00 18.28 9.52
C ASP A 271 -4.26 18.33 8.62
N GLU A 272 -4.79 17.18 8.18
CA GLU A 272 -6.10 17.06 7.50
C GLU A 272 -7.24 17.63 8.35
N HIS A 273 -7.28 17.27 9.63
CA HIS A 273 -8.28 17.75 10.57
C HIS A 273 -8.23 19.27 10.73
N LEU A 274 -7.03 19.82 10.94
CA LEU A 274 -6.83 21.26 11.06
C LEU A 274 -7.19 22.01 9.77
N ALA A 275 -6.84 21.47 8.60
CA ALA A 275 -7.23 22.03 7.31
C ALA A 275 -8.75 22.11 7.17
N LYS A 276 -9.45 21.04 7.54
CA LYS A 276 -10.91 20.99 7.51
C LYS A 276 -11.54 22.02 8.45
N LEU A 277 -11.01 22.16 9.67
CA LEU A 277 -11.48 23.18 10.62
C LEU A 277 -11.25 24.60 10.12
N ALA A 278 -10.13 24.85 9.44
CA ALA A 278 -9.79 26.14 8.86
C ALA A 278 -10.53 26.44 7.55
N GLY A 279 -11.31 25.49 7.00
CA GLY A 279 -11.91 25.62 5.67
C GLY A 279 -10.89 25.69 4.53
N GLN A 280 -9.67 25.18 4.76
CA GLN A 280 -8.57 25.18 3.81
C GLN A 280 -8.44 23.81 3.15
N LYS A 281 -7.90 23.79 1.92
CA LYS A 281 -7.51 22.54 1.26
C LYS A 281 -6.07 22.21 1.59
N LEU A 282 -5.81 20.94 1.85
CA LEU A 282 -4.45 20.43 2.00
C LEU A 282 -3.66 20.54 0.71
N ASN A 283 -2.36 20.77 0.86
CA ASN A 283 -1.42 20.66 -0.23
C ASN A 283 -1.04 19.18 -0.44
N GLU A 284 -1.85 18.46 -1.22
CA GLU A 284 -1.66 17.04 -1.51
C GLU A 284 -0.27 16.76 -2.11
N SER A 285 0.22 17.62 -3.01
CA SER A 285 1.54 17.47 -3.62
C SER A 285 2.68 17.52 -2.60
N GLN A 286 2.56 18.41 -1.60
CA GLN A 286 3.56 18.52 -0.54
C GLN A 286 3.58 17.27 0.34
N TRP A 287 2.40 16.75 0.71
CA TRP A 287 2.29 15.51 1.46
C TRP A 287 2.78 14.29 0.67
N SER A 288 2.47 14.19 -0.63
CA SER A 288 3.02 13.12 -1.49
C SER A 288 4.55 13.10 -1.43
N LYS A 289 5.20 14.26 -1.52
CA LYS A 289 6.67 14.36 -1.40
C LYS A 289 7.18 13.96 -0.02
N ILE A 290 6.46 14.29 1.06
CA ILE A 290 6.79 13.85 2.43
C ILE A 290 6.73 12.31 2.54
N TRP A 291 5.75 11.68 1.88
CA TRP A 291 5.60 10.22 1.86
C TRP A 291 6.65 9.49 1.00
N GLU A 292 7.19 10.16 -0.02
CA GLU A 292 8.28 9.63 -0.85
C GLU A 292 9.63 9.58 -0.13
N GLN A 293 9.79 10.37 0.94
CA GLN A 293 11.02 10.39 1.73
C GLN A 293 10.98 9.41 2.90
N ASP A 294 12.17 9.13 3.46
CA ASP A 294 12.28 8.39 4.72
C ASP A 294 11.61 9.18 5.86
N PRO A 295 10.80 8.57 6.73
CA PRO A 295 10.14 9.26 7.83
C PRO A 295 11.09 10.16 8.64
N ALA A 296 12.29 9.68 8.95
CA ALA A 296 13.26 10.42 9.77
C ALA A 296 13.75 11.71 9.09
N SER A 297 13.69 11.79 7.77
CA SER A 297 14.03 13.03 7.04
C SER A 297 12.94 14.09 7.10
N SER A 298 11.71 13.70 7.41
CA SER A 298 10.52 14.56 7.40
C SER A 298 9.97 14.89 8.79
N ILE A 299 10.33 14.12 9.81
CA ILE A 299 9.94 14.38 11.20
C ILE A 299 10.99 15.29 11.83
N GLU A 300 10.53 16.40 12.39
CA GLU A 300 11.34 17.41 13.05
C GLU A 300 11.12 17.36 14.56
N HIS A 301 12.24 17.42 15.28
CA HIS A 301 12.28 17.70 16.71
C HIS A 301 12.30 19.22 16.90
N ILE A 302 11.20 19.79 17.41
CA ILE A 302 11.05 21.23 17.59
C ILE A 302 12.18 21.75 18.50
N ALA A 303 12.26 21.22 19.72
CA ALA A 303 13.50 21.23 20.51
C ALA A 303 14.42 20.11 20.02
N ALA A 304 15.61 20.50 19.53
CA ALA A 304 16.56 19.58 18.93
C ALA A 304 17.05 18.50 19.92
N GLN A 305 17.41 17.32 19.42
CA GLN A 305 17.92 16.22 20.27
C GLN A 305 19.17 16.60 21.08
N SER A 306 20.00 17.51 20.57
CA SER A 306 21.18 18.01 21.27
C SER A 306 20.85 18.92 22.46
N SER A 307 19.59 19.32 22.64
CA SER A 307 19.17 20.14 23.80
C SER A 307 19.18 19.35 25.11
N GLY A 308 19.10 18.02 25.05
CA GLY A 308 19.14 17.15 26.22
C GLY A 308 17.91 17.24 27.12
N VAL A 309 16.78 17.78 26.63
CA VAL A 309 15.53 17.83 27.40
C VAL A 309 14.87 16.45 27.45
N ASP A 310 14.27 16.09 28.59
CA ASP A 310 13.67 14.77 28.81
C ASP A 310 12.49 14.48 27.86
N TRP A 311 11.79 15.53 27.41
CA TRP A 311 10.66 15.45 26.48
C TRP A 311 11.07 15.53 25.00
N THR A 312 12.34 15.29 24.67
CA THR A 312 12.84 15.35 23.29
C THR A 312 11.99 14.53 22.33
N HIS A 313 11.66 13.28 22.69
CA HIS A 313 10.90 12.36 21.84
C HIS A 313 9.39 12.40 22.06
N HIS A 314 8.91 13.37 22.86
CA HIS A 314 7.50 13.49 23.21
C HIS A 314 6.66 13.87 21.99
N LEU A 315 5.45 13.31 21.84
CA LEU A 315 4.55 13.59 20.70
C LEU A 315 4.39 15.10 20.43
N GLY A 316 4.21 15.87 21.50
CA GLY A 316 4.06 17.32 21.44
C GLY A 316 5.27 18.06 20.86
N ASN A 317 6.48 17.51 20.98
CA ASN A 317 7.73 18.08 20.48
C ASN A 317 8.04 17.68 19.01
N LEU A 318 7.16 16.89 18.37
CA LEU A 318 7.38 16.37 17.04
C LEU A 318 6.42 17.03 16.03
N THR A 319 6.96 17.47 14.91
CA THR A 319 6.17 18.03 13.80
C THR A 319 6.68 17.57 12.45
N MET A 320 5.87 17.76 11.40
CA MET A 320 6.26 17.41 10.05
C MET A 320 6.90 18.59 9.33
N LEU A 321 7.90 18.32 8.51
CA LEU A 321 8.48 19.29 7.59
C LEU A 321 8.46 18.77 6.15
N PRO A 322 8.28 19.67 5.18
CA PRO A 322 8.54 19.38 3.79
C PRO A 322 9.98 18.95 3.55
N PRO A 323 10.23 18.16 2.49
CA PRO A 323 11.56 17.80 2.01
C PRO A 323 12.57 18.95 1.98
N GLY A 324 13.77 18.69 2.49
CA GLY A 324 14.91 19.61 2.44
C GLY A 324 14.88 20.75 3.47
N ILE A 325 13.74 20.99 4.14
CA ILE A 325 13.64 22.02 5.19
C ILE A 325 14.32 21.52 6.48
N ASN A 326 14.09 20.27 6.87
CA ASN A 326 14.67 19.68 8.09
C ASN A 326 16.21 19.83 8.14
N SER A 327 16.90 19.43 7.07
CA SER A 327 18.37 19.56 6.97
C SER A 327 18.88 21.00 7.03
N SER A 328 18.06 21.99 6.68
CA SER A 328 18.43 23.41 6.71
C SER A 328 18.37 24.01 8.11
N LEU A 329 17.47 23.50 8.96
CA LEU A 329 17.24 24.02 10.31
C LEU A 329 18.29 23.56 11.31
N LYS A 330 18.89 22.37 11.09
CA LYS A 330 19.92 21.78 11.97
C LYS A 330 19.48 21.78 13.45
N ALA A 331 20.44 21.76 14.37
CA ALA A 331 20.22 21.79 15.81
C ALA A 331 19.93 23.21 16.38
N LYS A 332 19.32 24.11 15.58
CA LYS A 332 18.97 25.44 16.06
C LYS A 332 17.94 25.39 17.20
N PRO A 333 17.91 26.38 18.10
CA PRO A 333 16.85 26.49 19.10
C PRO A 333 15.50 26.83 18.43
N PRO A 334 14.36 26.45 19.05
CA PRO A 334 13.02 26.73 18.51
C PRO A 334 12.78 28.19 18.09
N ILE A 335 13.29 29.15 18.87
CA ILE A 335 13.16 30.60 18.63
C ILE A 335 13.86 31.04 17.32
N GLU A 336 14.83 30.27 16.81
CA GLU A 336 15.45 30.55 15.51
C GLU A 336 14.76 29.84 14.35
N LYS A 337 13.81 28.93 14.62
CA LYS A 337 13.13 28.11 13.61
C LYS A 337 11.70 28.58 13.30
N PHE A 338 11.06 29.34 14.18
CA PHE A 338 9.62 29.62 14.08
C PHE A 338 9.21 30.29 12.76
N GLU A 339 10.03 31.18 12.20
CA GLU A 339 9.73 31.81 10.91
C GLU A 339 9.65 30.80 9.77
N VAL A 340 10.53 29.80 9.78
CA VAL A 340 10.51 28.72 8.78
C VAL A 340 9.25 27.87 8.96
N TYR A 341 8.85 27.60 10.21
CA TYR A 341 7.61 26.86 10.50
C TYR A 341 6.36 27.59 10.02
N ARG A 342 6.25 28.91 10.25
CA ARG A 342 5.11 29.72 9.78
C ARG A 342 4.97 29.78 8.26
N ASN A 343 6.06 29.52 7.53
CA ASN A 343 6.09 29.57 6.07
C ASN A 343 6.19 28.19 5.40
N CYS A 344 6.11 27.09 6.14
CA CYS A 344 6.35 25.75 5.60
C CYS A 344 5.16 25.14 4.82
N GLY A 345 3.96 25.69 4.97
CA GLY A 345 2.75 25.25 4.26
C GLY A 345 2.00 24.08 4.91
N LEU A 346 2.48 23.53 6.03
CA LEU A 346 1.78 22.52 6.83
C LEU A 346 1.11 23.19 8.03
N ILE A 347 -0.20 23.05 8.18
CA ILE A 347 -1.00 23.82 9.14
C ILE A 347 -0.59 23.51 10.59
N ALA A 348 -0.39 22.23 10.92
CA ALA A 348 0.07 21.80 12.24
C ALA A 348 1.43 22.43 12.60
N THR A 349 2.34 22.53 11.63
CA THR A 349 3.67 23.14 11.83
C THR A 349 3.60 24.66 11.87
N ILE A 350 2.72 25.29 11.08
CA ILE A 350 2.45 26.73 11.15
C ILE A 350 1.95 27.11 12.54
N GLN A 351 1.03 26.33 13.13
CA GLN A 351 0.54 26.55 14.49
C GLN A 351 1.67 26.49 15.52
N VAL A 352 2.59 25.52 15.40
CA VAL A 352 3.79 25.46 16.25
C VAL A 352 4.64 26.72 16.11
N GLY A 353 4.88 27.17 14.88
CA GLY A 353 5.62 28.42 14.62
C GLY A 353 4.94 29.64 15.25
N GLN A 354 3.61 29.71 15.22
CA GLN A 354 2.85 30.78 15.85
C GLN A 354 2.94 30.72 17.38
N GLN A 355 2.81 29.54 17.98
CA GLN A 355 2.94 29.34 19.43
C GLN A 355 4.32 29.75 19.94
N ILE A 356 5.39 29.37 19.25
CA ILE A 356 6.77 29.75 19.61
C ILE A 356 6.95 31.27 19.49
N HIS A 357 6.38 31.89 18.46
CA HIS A 357 6.46 33.33 18.27
C HIS A 357 5.75 34.09 19.40
N ASP A 358 4.52 33.70 19.73
CA ASP A 358 3.69 34.40 20.71
C ASP A 358 4.20 34.24 22.15
N ALA A 359 4.77 33.07 22.47
CA ALA A 359 5.30 32.78 23.80
C ALA A 359 6.81 33.09 23.96
N GLU A 360 7.49 33.46 22.87
CA GLU A 360 8.95 33.60 22.77
C GLU A 360 9.73 32.41 23.37
N SER A 361 9.13 31.23 23.38
CA SER A 361 9.66 30.04 24.05
C SER A 361 9.01 28.76 23.52
N TRP A 362 9.60 27.62 23.86
CA TRP A 362 9.03 26.30 23.64
C TRP A 362 9.31 25.44 24.88
N THR A 363 8.33 25.36 25.77
CA THR A 363 8.47 24.74 27.10
C THR A 363 7.83 23.37 27.17
N GLU A 364 8.09 22.64 28.25
CA GLU A 364 7.45 21.35 28.51
C GLU A 364 5.92 21.47 28.61
N GLU A 365 5.40 22.54 29.22
CA GLU A 365 3.96 22.78 29.31
C GLU A 365 3.31 22.93 27.94
N MET A 366 3.99 23.61 27.00
CA MET A 366 3.51 23.75 25.61
C MET A 366 3.53 22.40 24.89
N VAL A 367 4.56 21.59 25.13
CA VAL A 367 4.68 20.23 24.59
C VAL A 367 3.56 19.33 25.10
N LEU A 368 3.26 19.36 26.41
CA LEU A 368 2.17 18.59 27.01
C LEU A 368 0.79 19.05 26.48
N ALA A 369 0.56 20.37 26.40
CA ALA A 369 -0.68 20.92 25.87
C ALA A 369 -0.92 20.55 24.39
N ARG A 370 0.15 20.59 23.57
CA ARG A 370 0.07 20.16 22.17
C ARG A 370 -0.17 18.66 22.05
N ALA A 371 0.49 17.83 22.88
CA ALA A 371 0.24 16.40 22.88
C ALA A 371 -1.20 16.06 23.25
N GLN A 372 -1.78 16.74 24.25
CA GLN A 372 -3.19 16.58 24.60
C GLN A 372 -4.12 16.92 23.42
N SER A 373 -3.83 18.01 22.69
CA SER A 373 -4.61 18.40 21.51
C SER A 373 -4.56 17.33 20.40
N ILE A 374 -3.40 16.71 20.18
CA ILE A 374 -3.24 15.61 19.23
C ILE A 374 -3.96 14.35 19.73
N GLU A 375 -3.89 14.03 21.02
CA GLU A 375 -4.59 12.89 21.59
C GLU A 375 -6.12 13.05 21.50
N ASP A 376 -6.65 14.25 21.77
CA ASP A 376 -8.08 14.53 21.62
C ASP A 376 -8.54 14.37 20.17
N PHE A 377 -7.70 14.82 19.22
CA PHE A 377 -7.90 14.51 17.81
C PHE A 377 -7.88 13.00 17.54
N ILE A 378 -6.92 12.25 18.11
CA ILE A 378 -6.85 10.79 17.94
C ILE A 378 -8.13 10.12 18.45
N ARG A 379 -8.63 10.56 19.63
CA ARG A 379 -9.87 10.07 20.22
C ARG A 379 -11.08 10.32 19.31
N LEU A 380 -11.14 11.48 18.66
CA LEU A 380 -12.20 11.82 17.72
C LEU A 380 -12.09 11.04 16.40
N GLU A 381 -10.91 11.02 15.78
CA GLU A 381 -10.70 10.47 14.44
C GLU A 381 -10.87 8.95 14.42
N TRP A 382 -10.33 8.26 15.42
CA TRP A 382 -10.39 6.80 15.53
C TRP A 382 -11.50 6.31 16.48
N ALA A 383 -12.52 7.12 16.75
CA ALA A 383 -13.70 6.69 17.50
C ALA A 383 -14.41 5.47 16.87
N ASP A 384 -15.10 4.70 17.71
CA ASP A 384 -15.82 3.47 17.34
C ASP A 384 -17.04 3.64 16.43
#